data_AF-A0AB36R9W9-F1
#
_entry.id   AF-A0AB36R9W9-F1
#
_cell.length_a   1.000
_cell.length_b   1.000
_cell.length_c   1.000
_cell.angle_alpha   90.00
_cell.angle_beta   90.00
_cell.angle_gamma   90.00
#
_symmetry.space_group_name_H-M   'P 1'
#
loop_
_entity.id
_entity.type
_entity.pdbx_description
1 polymer ?
#
loop_
_entity_poly.entity_id
_entity_poly.type
_entity_poly.pdbx_seq_one_letter_code
_entity_poly.pdbx_strand_id
1 'polypeptide(L)' 'MRAARALVNWSVRDLSERSGVHRNTITNFETGKSGGDPDTLAKLQRALEAAGVEFIPENGSGAGVRLAKPKSPGVVPVGG' A
#
# COMPACT_ATOMS: atom_id res chain seq x y z
N MET A 1 -6.55 2.67 1.76
CA MET A 1 -5.82 1.73 2.64
C MET A 1 -6.42 0.32 2.67
N ARG A 2 -7.69 0.12 3.05
CA ARG A 2 -8.31 -1.23 3.06
C ARG A 2 -8.22 -1.96 1.72
N ALA A 3 -8.51 -1.26 0.62
CA ALA A 3 -8.39 -1.79 -0.73
C ALA A 3 -6.95 -2.24 -1.03
N ALA A 4 -5.95 -1.41 -0.74
CA ALA A 4 -4.53 -1.74 -0.95
C ALA A 4 -4.09 -2.99 -0.18
N ARG A 5 -4.51 -3.13 1.08
CA ARG A 5 -4.26 -4.34 1.87
C ARG A 5 -4.94 -5.58 1.29
N ALA A 6 -6.18 -5.44 0.80
CA ALA A 6 -6.88 -6.55 0.16
C ALA A 6 -6.17 -7.02 -1.11
N LEU A 7 -5.58 -6.10 -1.87
CA LEU A 7 -4.81 -6.43 -3.09
C LEU A 7 -3.57 -7.30 -2.81
N VAL A 8 -2.94 -7.14 -1.65
CA VAL A 8 -1.78 -7.96 -1.22
C VAL A 8 -2.14 -9.03 -0.18
N ASN A 9 -3.42 -9.24 0.08
CA ASN A 9 -3.94 -10.18 1.07
C ASN A 9 -3.32 -10.01 2.48
N TRP A 10 -3.16 -8.76 2.93
CA TRP A 10 -2.58 -8.44 4.25
C TRP A 10 -3.61 -8.09 5.31
N SER A 11 -3.41 -8.60 6.51
CA SER A 11 -4.10 -8.16 7.72
C SER A 11 -3.56 -6.81 8.23
N VAL A 12 -4.27 -6.20 9.19
CA VAL A 12 -3.80 -4.98 9.89
C VAL A 12 -2.44 -5.25 10.55
N ARG A 13 -2.26 -6.46 11.06
CA ARG A 13 -1.03 -6.90 11.72
C ARG A 13 0.13 -6.98 10.73
N ASP A 14 -0.08 -7.57 9.56
CA ASP A 14 0.97 -7.68 8.54
C ASP A 14 1.43 -6.30 8.07
N LEU A 15 0.48 -5.38 7.84
CA LEU A 15 0.83 -4.01 7.49
C LEU A 15 1.55 -3.29 8.64
N SER A 16 1.16 -3.55 9.88
CA SER A 16 1.82 -2.99 11.07
C SER A 16 3.27 -3.44 11.18
N GLU A 17 3.53 -4.73 11.04
CA GLU A 17 4.86 -5.32 11.11
C GLU A 17 5.78 -4.79 9.99
N ARG A 18 5.23 -4.61 8.78
CA ARG A 18 6.01 -4.17 7.60
C ARG A 18 6.23 -2.66 7.52
N SER A 19 5.28 -1.86 8.02
CA SER A 19 5.37 -0.39 8.02
C SER A 19 5.99 0.19 9.29
N GLY A 20 6.09 -0.61 10.37
CA GLY A 20 6.48 -0.14 11.70
C GLY A 20 5.43 0.74 12.38
N VAL A 21 4.23 0.86 11.80
CA VAL A 21 3.13 1.67 12.33
C VAL A 21 2.25 0.81 13.21
N HIS A 22 1.81 1.35 14.36
CA HIS A 22 0.98 0.61 15.29
C HIS A 22 -0.40 0.26 14.70
N ARG A 23 -0.90 -0.95 14.99
CA ARG A 23 -2.20 -1.46 14.47
C ARG A 23 -3.36 -0.49 14.72
N ASN A 24 -3.40 0.15 15.89
CA ASN A 24 -4.47 1.09 16.23
C ASN A 24 -4.49 2.31 15.30
N THR A 25 -3.30 2.82 14.94
CA THR A 25 -3.13 3.92 14.00
C THR A 25 -3.62 3.53 12.61
N ILE A 26 -3.29 2.33 12.15
CA ILE A 26 -3.76 1.79 10.88
C ILE A 26 -5.30 1.72 10.85
N THR A 27 -5.92 1.17 11.90
CA THR A 27 -7.39 1.11 12.01
C THR A 27 -8.03 2.50 12.03
N ASN A 28 -7.41 3.48 12.69
CA ASN A 28 -7.90 4.87 12.69
C ASN A 28 -7.86 5.50 11.30
N PHE A 29 -6.78 5.27 10.54
CA PHE A 29 -6.70 5.69 9.14
C PHE A 29 -7.75 4.99 8.26
N GLU A 30 -8.00 3.69 8.48
CA GLU A 30 -8.99 2.94 7.70
C GLU A 30 -10.44 3.35 7.99
N THR A 31 -10.71 3.84 9.19
CA THR A 31 -12.05 4.26 9.63
C THR A 31 -12.28 5.77 9.47
N GLY A 32 -11.27 6.53 9.01
CA GLY A 32 -11.34 7.98 8.88
C GLY A 32 -11.44 8.72 10.22
N LYS A 33 -11.20 8.04 11.35
CA LYS A 33 -11.31 8.59 12.71
C LYS A 33 -10.15 9.53 13.09
N SER A 34 -9.06 9.50 12.34
CA SER A 34 -7.97 10.46 12.48
C SER A 34 -7.42 10.76 11.11
N GLY A 35 -7.30 12.04 10.74
CA GLY A 35 -6.58 12.49 9.55
C GLY A 35 -5.08 12.37 9.75
N GLY A 36 -4.63 11.16 10.14
CA GLY A 36 -3.39 10.91 10.85
C GLY A 36 -2.16 11.49 10.17
N ASP A 37 -1.08 11.52 10.95
CA ASP A 37 0.16 12.17 10.57
C ASP A 37 0.64 11.77 9.15
N PRO A 38 0.96 12.75 8.28
CA PRO A 38 1.32 12.50 6.89
C PRO A 38 2.57 11.63 6.75
N ASP A 39 3.50 11.65 7.71
CA ASP A 39 4.67 10.78 7.75
C ASP A 39 4.27 9.32 7.99
N THR A 40 3.25 9.11 8.83
CA THR A 40 2.66 7.78 9.05
C THR A 40 1.98 7.26 7.80
N LEU A 41 1.24 8.11 7.08
CA LEU A 41 0.63 7.74 5.81
C LEU A 41 1.69 7.35 4.77
N ALA A 42 2.81 8.08 4.71
CA ALA A 42 3.93 7.78 3.83
C ALA A 42 4.58 6.42 4.16
N LYS A 43 4.78 6.09 5.44
CA LYS A 43 5.30 4.77 5.88
C LYS A 43 4.38 3.64 5.44
N LEU A 44 3.06 3.83 5.55
CA LEU A 44 2.07 2.83 5.14
C LEU A 44 2.03 2.64 3.63
N GLN A 45 2.09 3.72 2.85
CA GLN A 45 2.18 3.65 1.39
C GLN A 45 3.44 2.91 0.96
N ARG A 46 4.62 3.31 1.45
CA ARG A 46 5.89 2.66 1.10
C ARG A 46 5.91 1.16 1.39
N ALA A 47 5.32 0.73 2.52
CA ALA A 47 5.24 -0.69 2.86
C ALA A 47 4.38 -1.48 1.86
N LEU A 48 3.29 -0.88 1.37
CA LEU A 48 2.39 -1.48 0.39
C LEU A 48 2.98 -1.42 -1.04
N GLU A 49 3.69 -0.35 -1.39
CA GLU A 49 4.46 -0.22 -2.63
C GLU A 49 5.57 -1.26 -2.72
N ALA A 50 6.29 -1.51 -1.63
CA ALA A 50 7.26 -2.59 -1.55
C ALA A 50 6.65 -3.99 -1.78
N ALA A 51 5.33 -4.13 -1.59
CA ALA A 51 4.59 -5.36 -1.85
C ALA A 51 3.95 -5.42 -3.24
N GLY A 52 4.17 -4.40 -4.08
CA GLY A 52 3.65 -4.32 -5.45
C GLY A 52 2.33 -3.55 -5.61
N VAL A 53 1.89 -2.80 -4.59
CA VAL A 53 0.74 -1.89 -4.71
C VAL A 53 1.20 -0.52 -5.16
N GLU A 54 0.75 -0.02 -6.30
CA GLU A 54 1.05 1.34 -6.73
C GLU A 54 -0.07 2.29 -6.30
N PHE A 55 0.27 3.29 -5.48
CA PHE A 55 -0.67 4.35 -5.13
C PHE A 55 -0.62 5.43 -6.19
N ILE A 56 -1.74 5.70 -6.84
CA ILE A 56 -1.86 6.83 -7.76
C ILE A 56 -2.36 8.02 -6.93
N PRO A 57 -1.57 9.08 -6.77
CA PRO A 57 -2.02 10.27 -6.06
C PRO A 57 -3.20 10.87 -6.83
N GLU A 58 -4.35 10.96 -6.18
CA GLU A 58 -5.52 11.63 -6.74
C GLU A 58 -5.34 13.13 -6.49
N ASN A 59 -5.27 13.89 -7.58
CA ASN A 59 -5.13 15.33 -7.56
C ASN A 59 -6.46 16.00 -7.16
N GLY A 60 -6.94 15.77 -5.92
CA GLY A 60 -7.87 16.69 -5.27
C GLY A 60 -9.13 16.17 -4.58
N SER A 61 -9.56 14.89 -4.61
CA SER A 61 -10.78 14.49 -3.87
C SER A 61 -10.97 12.98 -3.63
N GLY A 62 -10.02 12.31 -2.99
CA GLY A 62 -10.15 10.91 -2.53
C GLY A 62 -8.89 10.11 -2.82
N ALA A 63 -8.53 9.10 -2.04
CA ALA A 63 -7.33 8.30 -2.33
C ALA A 63 -7.73 6.99 -3.03
N GLY A 64 -7.79 7.00 -4.37
CA GLY A 64 -7.92 5.78 -5.18
C GLY A 64 -6.72 4.83 -5.02
N VAL A 65 -6.97 3.52 -5.11
CA VAL A 65 -5.93 2.47 -5.11
C VAL A 65 -6.05 1.67 -6.41
N ARG A 66 -4.94 1.47 -7.12
CA ARG A 66 -4.87 0.57 -8.28
C ARG A 66 -3.85 -0.55 -8.04
N LEU A 67 -4.14 -1.75 -8.53
CA LEU A 67 -3.14 -2.81 -8.61
C LEU A 67 -2.24 -2.51 -9.80
N ALA A 68 -0.94 -2.31 -9.58
CA ALA A 68 0.01 -2.27 -10.69
C ALA A 68 0.05 -3.65 -11.36
N LYS A 69 0.05 -3.68 -12.70
CA LYS A 69 0.20 -4.92 -13.45
C LYS A 69 1.47 -5.64 -12.97
N PRO A 70 1.46 -6.98 -12.80
CA PRO A 70 2.66 -7.70 -12.45
C PRO A 70 3.71 -7.43 -13.53
N LYS A 71 4.88 -6.90 -13.12
CA LYS A 71 6.04 -6.80 -13.98
C LYS A 71 6.47 -8.23 -14.29
N SER A 72 6.15 -8.73 -15.48
CA SER A 72 6.60 -10.02 -15.96
C SER A 72 8.12 -10.12 -15.75
N PRO A 73 8.64 -11.18 -15.10
CA PRO A 73 10.07 -11.43 -15.09
C PRO A 73 10.52 -11.57 -16.55
N GLY A 74 11.62 -10.90 -16.87
CA GLY A 74 12.11 -10.76 -18.24
C GLY A 74 12.21 -12.09 -18.96
N VAL A 75 11.66 -12.14 -20.17
CA VAL A 75 12.12 -13.10 -21.17
C VAL A 75 13.50 -12.60 -21.60
N VAL A 76 14.54 -13.35 -21.20
CA VAL A 76 15.83 -13.31 -21.88
C VAL A 76 15.72 -14.31 -23.04
N PRO A 77 15.72 -13.89 -24.32
CA PRO A 77 15.87 -14.85 -25.39
C PRO A 77 17.31 -15.37 -25.36
N VAL A 78 17.47 -16.64 -24.99
CA VAL A 78 18.68 -17.41 -25.31
C VAL A 78 18.54 -17.92 -26.74
N GLY A 79 19.48 -17.55 -27.62
CA GLY A 79 19.60 -18.16 -28.95
C GLY A 79 20.17 -17.22 -30.01
N GLY A 80 21.43 -17.46 -30.41
CA GLY A 80 22.14 -16.80 -31.50
C GLY A 80 23.64 -16.96 -31.36
#